data_AF-A0A0Q8R886-F1
#
_entry.id   AF-A0A0Q8R886-F1
#
_cell.length_a   1.000
_cell.length_b   1.000
_cell.length_c   1.000
_cell.angle_alpha   90.00
_cell.angle_beta   90.00
_cell.angle_gamma   90.00
#
_symmetry.space_group_name_H-M   'P 1'
#
loop_
_entity.id
_entity.type
_entity.pdbx_description
1 polymer ?
#
loop_
_entity_poly.entity_id
_entity_poly.type
_entity_poly.pdbx_seq_one_letter_code
_entity_poly.pdbx_strand_id
1 'polypeptide(L)'
;MERVKGISTAPTELDELQELARVATREALESYERIPAEWEKKLTLGTSFEGDDRIFELYIAAERPSDAVVISTARVNRKSKSVSVAITNLKKGASL
;
A
#
# COMPACT_ATOMS: atom_id res chain seq x y z
N MET A 1 34.35 -23.68 -10.94
CA MET A 1 33.41 -22.63 -11.34
C MET A 1 32.09 -22.92 -10.65
N GLU A 2 31.78 -22.11 -9.64
CA GLU A 2 30.62 -22.27 -8.76
C GLU A 2 29.34 -21.94 -9.54
N ARG A 3 28.32 -22.80 -9.47
CA ARG A 3 27.03 -22.58 -10.13
C ARG A 3 26.24 -21.57 -9.30
N VAL A 4 26.09 -20.35 -9.79
CA VAL A 4 25.21 -19.33 -9.18
C VAL A 4 23.77 -19.86 -9.15
N LYS A 5 23.24 -19.98 -7.93
CA LYS A 5 21.92 -20.55 -7.62
C LYS A 5 20.83 -19.61 -8.17
N GLY A 6 19.86 -20.20 -8.88
CA GLY A 6 18.80 -19.56 -9.68
C GLY A 6 18.23 -18.23 -9.17
N ILE A 7 18.21 -17.26 -10.07
CA ILE A 7 17.34 -16.09 -9.99
C ILE A 7 15.94 -16.61 -10.37
N SER A 8 15.04 -16.83 -9.41
CA SER A 8 13.63 -17.09 -9.75
C SER A 8 13.01 -15.79 -10.22
N THR A 9 12.46 -15.79 -11.44
CA THR A 9 11.72 -14.67 -12.05
C THR A 9 10.24 -14.64 -11.65
N ALA A 10 9.81 -15.57 -10.79
CA ALA A 10 8.45 -15.63 -10.29
C ALA A 10 8.25 -14.60 -9.16
N PRO A 11 7.10 -13.89 -9.13
CA PRO A 11 6.77 -13.00 -8.02
C PRO A 11 6.76 -13.79 -6.71
N THR A 12 7.24 -13.18 -5.64
CA THR A 12 7.14 -13.75 -4.31
C THR A 12 5.69 -13.62 -3.81
N GLU A 13 5.33 -14.40 -2.78
CA GLU A 13 4.03 -14.24 -2.11
C GLU A 13 3.79 -12.78 -1.66
N LEU A 14 4.84 -12.06 -1.25
CA LEU A 14 4.70 -10.66 -0.84
C LEU A 14 4.36 -9.74 -2.02
N ASP A 15 4.95 -9.98 -3.19
CA ASP A 15 4.63 -9.22 -4.41
C ASP A 15 3.16 -9.40 -4.81
N GLU A 16 2.64 -10.63 -4.71
CA GLU A 16 1.22 -10.92 -4.98
C GLU A 16 0.29 -10.19 -4.00
N LEU A 17 0.62 -10.20 -2.70
CA LEU A 17 -0.17 -9.51 -1.68
C LEU A 17 -0.10 -7.99 -1.84
N GLN A 18 1.06 -7.45 -2.22
CA GLN A 18 1.22 -6.04 -2.50
C GLN A 18 0.39 -5.62 -3.72
N GLU A 19 0.33 -6.46 -4.76
CA GLU A 19 -0.50 -6.20 -5.93
C GLU A 19 -2.00 -6.17 -5.58
N LEU A 20 -2.46 -7.11 -4.75
CA LEU A 20 -3.83 -7.08 -4.22
C LEU A 20 -4.13 -5.79 -3.45
N ALA A 21 -3.20 -5.38 -2.57
CA ALA A 21 -3.32 -4.12 -1.83
C ALA A 21 -3.35 -2.92 -2.78
N ARG A 22 -2.51 -2.90 -3.82
CA ARG A 22 -2.42 -1.81 -4.80
C ARG A 22 -3.73 -1.64 -5.56
N VAL A 23 -4.30 -2.73 -6.07
CA VAL A 23 -5.57 -2.71 -6.82
C VAL A 23 -6.70 -2.23 -5.93
N ALA A 24 -6.87 -2.83 -4.74
CA ALA A 24 -7.93 -2.45 -3.81
C ALA A 24 -7.79 -0.99 -3.33
N THR A 25 -6.56 -0.53 -3.10
CA THR A 25 -6.29 0.86 -2.71
C THR A 25 -6.67 1.82 -3.83
N ARG A 26 -6.33 1.48 -5.08
CA ARG A 26 -6.70 2.29 -6.24
C ARG A 26 -8.21 2.44 -6.37
N GLU A 27 -8.94 1.33 -6.29
CA GLU A 27 -10.42 1.32 -6.34
C GLU A 27 -11.02 2.15 -5.20
N ALA A 28 -10.50 2.00 -3.98
CA ALA A 28 -10.97 2.78 -2.84
C ALA A 28 -10.76 4.30 -3.04
N LEU A 29 -9.63 4.70 -3.63
CA LEU A 29 -9.28 6.10 -3.89
C LEU A 29 -10.15 6.75 -4.98
N GLU A 30 -10.81 5.99 -5.87
CA GLU A 30 -11.67 6.57 -6.92
C GLU A 30 -12.84 7.38 -6.36
N SER A 31 -13.27 7.07 -5.13
CA SER A 31 -14.32 7.80 -4.40
C SER A 31 -13.81 9.01 -3.62
N TYR A 32 -12.52 9.34 -3.70
CA TYR A 32 -11.89 10.42 -2.95
C TYR A 32 -11.39 11.52 -3.87
N GLU A 33 -11.09 12.69 -3.28
CA GLU A 33 -10.36 13.71 -4.01
C GLU A 33 -9.01 13.18 -4.50
N ARG A 34 -8.54 13.75 -5.61
CA ARG A 34 -7.23 13.38 -6.14
C ARG A 34 -6.15 13.75 -5.12
N ILE A 35 -5.19 12.85 -4.92
CA ILE A 35 -3.99 13.13 -4.13
C ILE A 35 -3.31 14.39 -4.69
N PRO A 36 -3.00 15.40 -3.87
CA PRO A 36 -2.34 16.61 -4.33
C PRO A 36 -1.03 16.31 -5.07
N ALA A 37 -0.74 17.02 -6.16
CA ALA A 37 0.45 16.77 -6.98
C ALA A 37 1.78 16.90 -6.21
N GLU A 38 1.82 17.73 -5.17
CA GLU A 38 2.98 17.86 -4.28
C GLU A 38 3.19 16.63 -3.40
N TRP A 39 2.10 15.93 -3.07
CA TRP A 39 2.12 14.68 -2.30
C TRP A 39 2.45 13.50 -3.19
N GLU A 40 1.95 13.45 -4.43
CA GLU A 40 2.23 12.37 -5.40
C GLU A 40 3.75 12.10 -5.54
N LYS A 41 4.58 13.16 -5.50
CA LYS A 41 6.05 13.06 -5.61
C LYS A 41 6.76 12.55 -4.35
N LYS A 42 6.06 12.53 -3.21
CA LYS A 42 6.60 12.19 -1.88
C LYS A 42 5.95 10.92 -1.30
N LEU A 43 5.09 10.26 -2.08
CA LEU A 43 4.44 9.02 -1.68
C LEU A 43 5.49 7.95 -1.39
N THR A 44 5.38 7.38 -0.20
CA THR A 44 6.17 6.26 0.27
C THR A 44 5.24 5.09 0.57
N LEU A 45 5.66 3.89 0.18
CA LEU A 45 4.99 2.65 0.54
C LEU A 45 5.71 2.02 1.73
N GLY A 46 5.02 1.91 2.86
CA GLY A 46 5.46 1.16 4.02
C GLY A 46 4.84 -0.23 4.01
N THR A 47 5.59 -1.21 4.50
CA THR A 47 5.11 -2.59 4.66
C THR A 47 5.36 -3.05 6.09
N SER A 48 4.33 -3.49 6.78
CA SER A 48 4.40 -4.07 8.11
C SER A 48 3.70 -5.43 8.17
N PHE A 49 4.06 -6.23 9.18
CA PHE A 49 3.71 -7.63 9.29
C PHE A 49 3.01 -7.87 10.63
N GLU A 50 1.75 -8.28 10.60
CA GLU A 50 0.95 -8.56 11.79
C GLU A 50 0.36 -9.97 11.69
N GLY A 51 1.09 -10.97 12.19
CA GLY A 51 0.68 -12.37 12.09
C GLY A 51 0.48 -12.81 10.63
N ASP A 52 -0.74 -13.21 10.29
CA ASP A 52 -1.14 -13.57 8.93
C ASP A 52 -1.43 -12.37 8.03
N ASP A 53 -1.49 -11.15 8.58
CA ASP A 53 -1.76 -9.95 7.82
C ASP A 53 -0.48 -9.28 7.32
N ARG A 54 -0.56 -8.75 6.11
CA ARG A 54 0.42 -7.83 5.51
C ARG A 54 -0.26 -6.49 5.36
N ILE A 55 0.34 -5.46 5.94
CA ILE A 55 -0.22 -4.13 5.96
C ILE A 55 0.66 -3.25 5.10
N PHE A 56 0.03 -2.62 4.12
CA PHE A 56 0.66 -1.73 3.17
C PHE A 56 0.12 -0.33 3.40
N GLU A 57 1.00 0.59 3.77
CA GLU A 57 0.66 1.97 4.08
C GLU A 57 1.21 2.89 3.00
N LEU A 58 0.33 3.66 2.37
CA LEU A 58 0.73 4.74 1.49
C LEU A 58 0.74 6.04 2.30
N TYR A 59 1.91 6.65 2.44
CA TYR A 59 2.07 7.84 3.30
C TYR A 59 3.08 8.83 2.74
N ILE A 60 3.04 10.06 3.25
CA ILE A 60 4.06 11.07 3.04
C ILE A 60 4.99 11.07 4.26
N ALA A 61 6.25 10.74 4.05
CA ALA A 61 7.25 10.79 5.10
C ALA A 61 7.51 12.24 5.53
N ALA A 62 7.72 12.44 6.82
CA ALA A 62 8.14 13.70 7.42
C ALA A 62 9.42 13.49 8.24
N GLU A 63 10.00 14.58 8.78
CA GLU A 63 11.24 14.49 9.57
C GLU A 63 11.09 13.59 10.81
N ARG A 64 9.87 13.51 11.38
CA ARG A 64 9.55 12.58 12.46
C ARG A 64 8.44 11.62 12.02
N PRO A 65 8.48 10.35 12.48
CA PRO A 65 7.42 9.39 12.17
C PRO A 65 6.02 9.84 12.58
N SER A 66 5.91 10.61 13.68
CA SER A 66 4.63 11.16 14.17
C SER A 66 4.00 12.17 13.23
N ASP A 67 4.81 12.80 12.38
CA ASP A 67 4.37 13.85 11.46
C ASP A 67 4.09 13.29 10.06
N ALA A 68 4.20 11.96 9.89
CA ALA A 68 3.88 11.30 8.64
C ALA A 68 2.38 11.38 8.34
N VAL A 69 2.05 11.69 7.09
CA VAL A 69 0.66 11.80 6.64
C VAL A 69 0.27 10.49 5.95
N VAL A 70 -0.47 9.63 6.64
CA VAL A 70 -0.97 8.37 6.07
C VAL A 70 -2.17 8.66 5.18
N ILE A 71 -2.07 8.32 3.90
CA ILE A 71 -3.13 8.50 2.92
C ILE A 71 -4.06 7.31 2.93
N SER A 72 -3.49 6.10 2.86
CA SER A 72 -4.25 4.86 2.89
C SER A 72 -3.51 3.74 3.61
N THR A 73 -4.27 2.87 4.25
CA THR A 73 -3.77 1.63 4.87
C THR A 73 -4.55 0.46 4.28
N ALA A 74 -3.86 -0.45 3.61
CA ALA A 74 -4.42 -1.69 3.07
C ALA A 74 -3.92 -2.88 3.88
N ARG A 75 -4.84 -3.59 4.53
CA ARG A 75 -4.56 -4.85 5.22
C ARG A 75 -4.96 -6.02 4.33
N VAL A 76 -4.01 -6.92 4.07
CA VAL A 76 -4.23 -8.13 3.28
C VAL A 76 -3.96 -9.35 4.15
N ASN A 77 -4.96 -10.21 4.32
CA ASN A 77 -4.76 -11.49 4.98
C ASN A 77 -4.09 -12.48 4.02
N ARG A 78 -2.93 -13.01 4.41
CA ARG A 78 -2.12 -13.88 3.56
C ARG A 78 -2.81 -15.19 3.19
N LYS A 79 -3.62 -15.74 4.10
CA LYS A 79 -4.29 -17.05 3.94
C LYS A 79 -5.57 -16.93 3.12
N SER A 80 -6.46 -16.00 3.50
CA SER A 80 -7.74 -15.83 2.81
C SER A 80 -7.66 -14.91 1.59
N LYS A 81 -6.56 -14.18 1.42
CA LYS A 81 -6.39 -13.11 0.42
C LYS A 81 -7.43 -11.99 0.54
N SER A 82 -8.11 -11.89 1.68
CA SER A 82 -9.06 -10.80 1.96
C SER A 82 -8.33 -9.48 2.11
N VAL A 83 -8.85 -8.42 1.51
CA VAL A 83 -8.28 -7.07 1.57
C VAL A 83 -9.26 -6.12 2.26
N SER A 84 -8.74 -5.24 3.10
CA SER A 84 -9.49 -4.13 3.69
C SER A 84 -8.67 -2.85 3.58
N VAL A 85 -9.29 -1.78 3.09
CA VAL A 85 -8.61 -0.50 2.85
C VAL A 85 -9.28 0.60 3.68
N ALA A 86 -8.47 1.39 4.37
CA ALA A 86 -8.89 2.62 5.04
C ALA A 86 -8.20 3.82 4.38
N ILE A 87 -8.95 4.90 4.15
CA ILE A 87 -8.45 6.19 3.65
C ILE A 87 -8.63 7.22 4.76
N THR A 88 -7.57 7.97 5.12
CA THR A 88 -7.57 8.78 6.37
C THR A 88 -7.40 10.27 6.12
N ASN A 89 -6.49 10.67 5.23
CA ASN A 89 -6.12 12.08 5.03
C ASN A 89 -6.55 12.63 3.65
N LEU A 90 -7.63 12.08 3.09
CA LEU A 90 -8.27 12.59 1.87
C LEU A 90 -9.76 12.78 2.13
N LYS A 91 -10.36 13.83 1.55
CA LYS A 91 -11.81 13.99 1.59
C LYS A 91 -12.44 13.07 0.56
N LYS A 92 -13.58 12.49 0.94
CA LYS A 92 -14.43 11.78 -0.01
C LYS A 92 -14.85 12.78 -1.09
N GLY A 93 -14.68 12.41 -2.36
CA GLY A 93 -15.12 13.24 -3.47
C GLY A 93 -16.63 13.43 -3.35
N ALA A 94 -17.09 14.68 -3.43
CA ALA A 94 -18.52 14.91 -3.56
C ALA A 94 -18.97 14.19 -4.84
N SER A 95 -19.84 13.20 -4.67
CA SER A 95 -20.61 12.66 -5.79
C SER A 95 -21.34 13.84 -6.42
N LEU A 96 -20.95 14.27 -7.62
CA LEU A 96 -21.72 15.22 -8.42
C LEU A 96 -23.07 14.59 -8.78
#